data_AF-A0A1I7YAS8-F1
#
_entry.id   AF-A0A1I7YAS8-F1
#
_cell.length_a   1.000
_cell.length_b   1.000
_cell.length_c   1.000
_cell.angle_alpha   90.00
_cell.angle_beta   90.00
_cell.angle_gamma   90.00
#
_symmetry.space_group_name_H-M   'P 1'
#
loop_
_entity.id
_entity.type
_entity.pdbx_description
1 polymer ?
#
loop_
_entity_poly.entity_id
_entity_poly.type
_entity_poly.pdbx_seq_one_letter_code
_entity_poly.pdbx_strand_id
1 'polypeptide(L)'
;MTRTQKTVFILVALVALILGLTINKVLSNRSQGDPTALIDAGIILLPQSRQVPALQMTDENGQPVVLDQLKGKWSLLFFGYTFCPDICPTTLAQL
;
A
#
# COMPACT_ATOMS: atom_id res chain seq x y z
N MET A 1 -35.52 -37.66 10.67
CA MET A 1 -34.44 -36.78 11.17
C MET A 1 -34.85 -36.28 12.55
N THR A 2 -34.21 -36.79 13.60
CA THR A 2 -34.59 -36.50 15.00
C THR A 2 -34.38 -35.02 15.31
N ARG A 3 -35.23 -34.44 16.16
CA ARG A 3 -35.22 -33.00 16.51
C ARG A 3 -33.83 -32.54 16.98
N THR A 4 -33.09 -33.43 17.64
CA THR A 4 -31.70 -33.24 18.09
C THR A 4 -30.71 -33.05 16.94
N GLN A 5 -30.83 -33.80 15.84
CA GLN A 5 -29.94 -33.70 14.69
C GLN A 5 -30.04 -32.34 13.98
N LYS A 6 -31.26 -31.78 13.89
CA LYS A 6 -31.48 -30.43 13.33
C LYS A 6 -30.87 -29.34 14.22
N THR A 7 -31.02 -29.44 15.53
CA THR A 7 -30.45 -28.48 16.48
C THR A 7 -28.92 -28.49 16.43
N VAL A 8 -28.29 -29.67 16.33
CA VAL A 8 -26.83 -29.80 16.20
C VAL A 8 -26.33 -29.15 14.90
N PHE A 9 -26.98 -29.39 13.77
CA PHE A 9 -26.60 -28.77 12.50
C PHE A 9 -26.69 -27.24 12.53
N ILE A 10 -27.76 -26.69 13.14
CA ILE A 10 -27.92 -25.25 13.30
C ILE A 10 -26.81 -24.66 14.18
N LEU A 11 -26.46 -25.33 15.29
CA LEU A 11 -25.39 -24.89 16.18
C LEU A 11 -24.03 -24.87 15.48
N VAL A 12 -23.69 -25.94 14.74
CA VAL A 12 -22.43 -26.02 13.99
C VAL A 12 -22.37 -24.93 12.92
N ALA A 13 -23.46 -24.70 12.18
CA ALA A 13 -23.52 -23.65 11.17
C ALA A 13 -23.34 -22.24 11.78
N LEU A 14 -23.95 -21.97 12.94
CA LEU A 14 -23.78 -20.70 13.65
C LEU A 14 -22.34 -20.51 14.12
N VAL A 15 -21.73 -21.53 14.70
CA VAL A 15 -20.33 -21.48 15.16
C VAL A 15 -19.39 -21.23 13.96
N ALA A 16 -19.59 -21.95 12.85
CA ALA A 16 -18.79 -21.78 11.64
C ALA A 16 -18.95 -20.37 11.04
N LEU A 17 -20.17 -19.82 11.04
CA LEU A 17 -20.43 -18.45 10.57
C LEU A 17 -19.71 -17.42 11.44
N ILE A 18 -19.82 -17.54 12.77
CA ILE A 18 -19.17 -16.63 13.71
C ILE A 18 -17.65 -16.72 13.55
N LEU A 19 -17.09 -17.92 13.46
CA LEU A 19 -15.66 -18.14 13.30
C LEU A 19 -15.16 -17.59 11.95
N GLY A 20 -15.91 -17.80 10.88
CA GLY A 20 -15.58 -17.27 9.56
C GLY A 20 -15.58 -15.73 9.54
N LEU A 21 -16.58 -15.11 10.18
CA LEU A 21 -16.67 -13.66 10.29
C LEU A 21 -15.56 -13.07 11.16
N THR A 22 -15.21 -13.70 12.28
CA THR A 22 -14.12 -13.23 13.15
C THR A 22 -12.76 -13.37 12.45
N ILE A 23 -12.50 -14.48 11.77
CA ILE A 23 -11.28 -14.67 10.99
C ILE A 23 -11.20 -13.62 9.88
N ASN A 24 -12.28 -13.43 9.11
CA ASN A 24 -12.31 -12.42 8.05
C ASN A 24 -12.05 -11.01 8.61
N LYS A 25 -12.71 -10.65 9.72
CA LYS A 25 -12.51 -9.34 10.35
C LYS A 25 -11.07 -9.15 10.84
N VAL A 26 -10.46 -10.16 11.48
CA VAL A 26 -9.09 -10.07 11.99
C VAL A 26 -8.07 -9.99 10.84
N LEU A 27 -8.24 -10.78 9.78
CA LEU A 27 -7.35 -10.75 8.62
C LEU A 27 -7.48 -9.43 7.85
N SER A 28 -8.71 -8.96 7.62
CA SER A 28 -8.95 -7.70 6.90
C SER A 28 -8.46 -6.48 7.69
N ASN A 29 -8.61 -6.47 9.02
CA ASN A 29 -8.17 -5.37 9.87
C ASN A 29 -6.63 -5.27 9.98
N ARG A 30 -5.89 -6.36 9.74
CA ARG A 30 -4.42 -6.31 9.63
C ARG A 30 -3.93 -5.70 8.31
N SER A 31 -4.75 -5.76 7.25
CA SER A 31 -4.39 -5.20 5.96
C SER A 31 -4.46 -3.66 5.93
N GLN A 32 -5.25 -3.07 6.83
CA GLN A 32 -5.21 -1.63 7.10
C GLN A 32 -4.07 -1.41 8.10
N GLY A 33 -2.84 -1.27 7.59
CA GLY A 33 -1.69 -0.93 8.42
C GLY A 33 -2.01 0.30 9.27
N ASP A 34 -1.66 0.24 10.57
CA ASP A 34 -1.90 1.34 11.50
C ASP A 34 -1.28 2.63 10.93
N PRO A 35 -2.09 3.63 10.53
CA PRO A 35 -1.60 4.86 9.93
C PRO A 35 -0.56 5.55 10.81
N THR A 36 -0.69 5.41 12.13
CA THR A 36 0.21 5.98 13.13
C THR A 36 1.60 5.34 13.02
N ALA A 37 1.65 4.00 13.03
CA ALA A 37 2.90 3.25 12.90
C ALA A 37 3.60 3.49 11.55
N LEU A 38 2.83 3.71 10.48
CA LEU A 38 3.37 4.06 9.16
C LEU A 38 3.99 5.45 9.14
N ILE A 39 3.34 6.44 9.76
CA ILE A 39 3.87 7.81 9.88
C ILE A 39 5.14 7.82 10.73
N ASP A 40 5.17 7.07 11.84
CA ASP A 40 6.37 6.93 12.69
C ASP A 40 7.55 6.30 11.93
N ALA A 41 7.28 5.44 10.95
CA ALA A 41 8.27 4.87 10.04
C ALA A 41 8.63 5.79 8.85
N GLY A 42 8.08 7.00 8.78
CA GLY A 42 8.30 7.96 7.69
C GLY A 42 7.55 7.63 6.40
N ILE A 43 6.56 6.73 6.43
CA ILE A 43 5.75 6.33 5.27
C ILE A 43 4.44 7.13 5.26
N ILE A 44 4.26 7.96 4.24
CA ILE A 44 3.03 8.74 4.05
C ILE A 44 2.21 8.13 2.91
N LEU A 45 1.12 7.43 3.26
CA LEU A 45 0.11 7.00 2.30
C LEU A 45 -0.87 8.14 2.04
N LEU A 46 -0.93 8.62 0.81
CA LEU A 46 -1.91 9.63 0.44
C LEU A 46 -3.32 8.99 0.44
N PRO A 47 -4.30 9.57 1.15
CA PRO A 47 -5.67 9.03 1.19
C PRO A 47 -6.38 9.15 -0.15
N GLN A 48 -5.90 10.05 -1.02
CA GLN A 48 -6.41 10.26 -2.37
C GLN A 48 -5.24 10.50 -3.33
N SER A 49 -5.36 9.99 -4.56
CA SER A 49 -4.37 10.21 -5.60
C SER A 49 -4.28 11.70 -5.93
N ARG A 50 -3.06 12.26 -5.88
CA ARG A 50 -2.80 13.65 -6.24
C ARG A 50 -2.29 13.69 -7.68
N GLN A 51 -2.84 14.58 -8.50
CA GLN A 51 -2.36 14.75 -9.88
C GLN A 51 -0.94 15.32 -9.87
N VAL A 52 -0.07 14.76 -10.71
CA VAL A 52 1.26 15.30 -10.95
C VAL A 52 1.11 16.61 -11.75
N PRO A 53 1.68 17.74 -11.28
CA PRO A 53 1.58 19.00 -12.01
C PRO A 53 2.32 18.92 -13.36
N ALA A 54 2.03 19.87 -14.25
CA ALA A 54 2.84 20.04 -15.45
C ALA A 54 4.25 20.49 -15.05
N LEU A 55 5.25 19.67 -15.34
CA LEU A 55 6.66 19.92 -15.05
C LEU A 55 7.44 19.96 -16.36
N GLN A 56 8.37 20.91 -16.46
CA GLN A 56 9.37 20.93 -17.50
C GLN A 56 10.70 20.53 -16.88
N MET A 57 11.24 19.40 -17.33
CA MET A 57 12.52 18.87 -16.87
C MET A 57 13.31 18.40 -18.08
N THR A 58 14.63 18.40 -17.92
CA THR A 58 15.57 17.86 -18.87
C THR A 58 16.31 16.71 -18.20
N ASP A 59 16.47 15.60 -18.91
CA ASP A 59 17.21 14.43 -18.42
C ASP A 59 18.73 14.65 -18.47
N GLU A 60 19.49 13.65 -18.02
CA GLU A 60 20.95 13.67 -18.01
C GLU A 60 21.58 13.72 -19.42
N ASN A 61 20.82 13.38 -20.47
CA ASN A 61 21.25 13.40 -21.86
C ASN A 61 20.84 14.69 -22.59
N GLY A 62 20.24 15.65 -21.88
CA GLY A 62 19.77 16.91 -22.44
C GLY A 62 18.41 16.83 -23.14
N GLN A 63 17.68 15.72 -23.03
CA GLN A 63 16.37 15.54 -23.65
C GLN A 63 15.23 15.99 -22.73
N PRO A 64 14.12 16.52 -23.28
CA PRO A 64 12.96 16.89 -22.48
C PRO A 64 12.26 15.65 -21.91
N VAL A 65 11.95 15.68 -20.61
CA VAL A 65 11.18 14.61 -19.95
C VAL A 65 9.69 14.78 -20.27
N VAL A 66 9.07 13.73 -20.82
CA VAL A 66 7.64 13.71 -21.16
C VAL A 66 6.85 12.95 -20.08
N LEU A 67 6.19 13.69 -19.18
CA LEU A 67 5.43 13.09 -18.06
C LEU A 67 4.33 12.12 -18.50
N ASP A 68 3.76 12.30 -19.69
CA ASP A 68 2.73 11.40 -20.22
C ASP A 68 3.22 9.96 -20.40
N GLN A 69 4.53 9.75 -20.53
CA GLN A 69 5.12 8.41 -20.62
C GLN A 69 5.07 7.62 -19.30
N LEU A 70 4.85 8.31 -18.17
CA LEU A 70 4.73 7.72 -16.82
C LEU A 70 3.30 7.25 -16.54
N LYS A 71 2.29 7.71 -17.30
CA LYS A 71 0.89 7.34 -17.11
C LYS A 71 0.70 5.83 -17.33
N GLY A 72 -0.07 5.22 -16.43
CA GLY A 72 -0.37 3.78 -16.49
C GLY A 72 0.80 2.86 -16.09
N LYS A 73 1.91 3.42 -15.59
CA LYS A 73 3.07 2.66 -15.11
C LYS A 73 3.34 2.99 -13.64
N TRP A 74 3.81 2.01 -12.89
CA TRP A 74 4.38 2.27 -11.58
C TRP A 74 5.67 3.09 -11.75
N SER A 75 5.75 4.21 -11.05
CA SER A 75 6.88 5.13 -11.10
C SER A 75 7.37 5.37 -9.68
N LEU A 76 8.68 5.24 -9.48
CA LEU A 76 9.36 5.60 -8.23
C LEU A 76 10.07 6.93 -8.44
N LEU A 77 9.86 7.88 -7.52
CA LEU A 77 10.47 9.21 -7.57
C LEU A 77 11.35 9.40 -6.35
N PHE A 78 12.60 9.77 -6.59
CA PHE A 78 13.58 10.09 -5.54
C PHE A 78 14.07 11.52 -5.72
N PHE A 79 14.07 12.29 -4.63
CA PHE A 79 14.60 13.65 -4.61
C PHE A 79 15.98 13.64 -3.96
N GLY A 80 17.00 14.01 -4.71
CA GLY A 80 18.38 14.07 -4.23
C GLY A 80 19.22 15.08 -5.01
N TYR A 81 20.47 15.24 -4.61
CA TYR A 81 21.45 16.10 -5.26
C TYR A 81 22.85 15.46 -5.18
N THR A 82 23.72 15.81 -6.12
CA THR A 82 25.00 15.10 -6.35
C THR A 82 26.01 15.26 -5.22
N PHE A 83 25.98 16.38 -4.50
CA PHE A 83 26.91 16.68 -3.39
C PHE A 83 26.30 16.40 -2.01
N CYS A 84 25.42 15.41 -1.92
CA CYS A 84 24.80 14.99 -0.67
C CYS A 84 25.73 14.02 0.07
N PRO A 85 26.28 14.39 1.25
CA PRO A 85 27.15 13.50 1.99
C PRO A 85 26.34 12.31 2.52
N ASP A 86 26.68 11.13 2.01
CA ASP A 86 26.27 9.79 2.45
C ASP A 86 24.87 9.32 2.08
N ILE A 87 23.80 9.98 2.53
CA ILE A 87 22.46 9.36 2.51
C ILE A 87 21.91 9.21 1.09
N CYS A 88 22.08 10.22 0.23
CA CYS A 88 21.54 10.18 -1.12
C CYS A 88 22.16 9.10 -2.02
N PRO A 89 23.51 8.95 -2.12
CA PRO A 89 24.09 7.89 -2.93
C PRO A 89 23.73 6.49 -2.40
N THR A 90 23.63 6.33 -1.08
CA THR A 90 23.25 5.04 -0.47
C THR A 90 21.79 4.69 -0.77
N THR A 91 20.87 5.65 -0.64
CA THR A 91 19.45 5.43 -0.96
C THR A 91 19.25 5.11 -2.44
N LEU A 92 19.92 5.84 -3.34
CA LEU A 92 19.79 5.60 -4.77
C LEU A 92 20.26 4.20 -5.18
N ALA A 93 21.27 3.64 -4.51
CA ALA A 93 21.76 2.29 -4.76
C ALA A 93 20.83 1.18 -4.24
N GLN A 94 19.86 1.50 -3.39
CA GLN A 94 18.94 0.55 -2.77
C GLN A 94 17.55 0.51 -3.42
N LEU A 95 17.25 1.45 -4.33
CA LEU A 95 16.02 1.52 -5.12
C LEU A 95 16.11 0.64 -6.37
#